data_AF-A0AAV5TC38-F1
#
_entry.id   AF-A0AAV5TC38-F1
#
_cell.length_a   1.000
_cell.length_b   1.000
_cell.length_c   1.000
_cell.angle_alpha   90.00
_cell.angle_beta   90.00
_cell.angle_gamma   90.00
#
_symmetry.space_group_name_H-M   'P 1'
#
loop_
_entity.id
_entity.type
_entity.pdbx_description
1 polymer ?
#
loop_
_entity_poly.entity_id
_entity_poly.type
_entity_poly.pdbx_seq_one_letter_code
_entity_poly.pdbx_strand_id
1 'polypeptide(L)'
;MHLSASEWLVARAVYGVLGTISAIGCCCNLCLFTVVVRSKSLRSTCHLLIGLCALLDGVHQVGTFYQFPVLFSEAMIDSLICSILQLLPEIGILGGCACVLSIGLERLSAVVFDFEYRMCAHRTLAMHLLFIACFSLYAVYLMASFYRPTQQICAIAAPMHREACHILANVLIALNLATVAVYTSVALVMSRSEHVSAAT
;
A
#
# COMPACT_ATOMS: atom_id res chain seq x y z
N MET A 1 -29.23 0.42 6.04
CA MET A 1 -28.92 1.59 5.17
C MET A 1 -29.75 1.42 3.92
N HIS A 2 -30.64 2.35 3.57
CA HIS A 2 -31.41 2.28 2.32
C HIS A 2 -30.84 3.32 1.37
N LEU A 3 -30.20 2.86 0.29
CA LEU A 3 -29.69 3.72 -0.77
C LEU A 3 -30.82 4.02 -1.76
N SER A 4 -30.90 5.26 -2.21
CA SER A 4 -31.78 5.71 -3.27
C SER A 4 -31.29 5.27 -4.65
N ALA A 5 -32.17 5.30 -5.65
CA ALA A 5 -31.84 4.88 -7.02
C ALA A 5 -30.67 5.68 -7.63
N SER A 6 -30.57 6.98 -7.31
CA SER A 6 -29.45 7.83 -7.76
C SER A 6 -28.13 7.44 -7.10
N GLU A 7 -28.14 7.09 -5.81
CA GLU A 7 -26.95 6.64 -5.09
C GLU A 7 -26.44 5.30 -5.64
N TRP A 8 -27.34 4.38 -6.01
CA TRP A 8 -26.95 3.13 -6.68
C TRP A 8 -26.34 3.37 -8.07
N LEU A 9 -26.90 4.32 -8.84
CA LEU A 9 -26.34 4.68 -10.15
C LEU A 9 -24.92 5.26 -9.99
N VAL A 10 -24.73 6.15 -9.01
CA VAL A 10 -23.41 6.72 -8.68
C VAL A 10 -22.45 5.62 -8.23
N ALA A 11 -22.87 4.72 -7.34
CA ALA A 11 -22.04 3.63 -6.84
C ALA A 11 -21.55 2.71 -7.99
N ARG A 12 -22.43 2.39 -8.96
CA ARG A 12 -22.07 1.61 -10.15
C ARG A 12 -21.09 2.34 -11.05
N ALA A 13 -21.30 3.62 -11.29
CA ALA A 13 -20.39 4.43 -12.11
C ALA A 13 -19.00 4.54 -11.48
N VAL A 14 -18.95 4.87 -10.18
CA VAL A 14 -17.70 4.95 -9.41
C VAL A 14 -16.99 3.59 -9.40
N TYR A 15 -17.71 2.52 -9.11
CA TYR A 15 -17.13 1.17 -9.13
C TYR A 15 -16.60 0.80 -10.52
N GLY A 16 -17.31 1.11 -11.61
CA GLY A 16 -16.85 0.82 -12.97
C GLY A 16 -15.48 1.48 -13.26
N VAL A 17 -15.29 2.73 -12.83
CA VAL A 17 -14.01 3.43 -12.96
C VAL A 17 -12.95 2.79 -12.06
N LEU A 18 -13.25 2.57 -10.78
CA LEU A 18 -12.29 1.98 -9.84
C LEU A 18 -11.87 0.56 -10.25
N GLY A 19 -12.80 -0.26 -10.73
CA GLY A 19 -12.54 -1.63 -11.18
C GLY A 19 -11.59 -1.69 -12.38
N THR A 20 -11.71 -0.76 -13.33
CA THR A 20 -10.79 -0.69 -14.48
C THR A 20 -9.38 -0.25 -14.07
N ILE A 21 -9.28 0.78 -13.22
CA ILE A 21 -8.00 1.22 -12.64
C ILE A 21 -7.36 0.07 -11.86
N SER A 22 -8.15 -0.64 -11.05
CA SER A 22 -7.71 -1.76 -10.23
C SER A 22 -7.17 -2.92 -11.07
N ALA A 23 -7.83 -3.24 -12.19
CA ALA A 23 -7.37 -4.27 -13.12
C ALA A 23 -6.01 -3.92 -13.75
N ILE A 24 -5.86 -2.68 -14.23
CA ILE A 24 -4.59 -2.20 -14.79
C ILE A 24 -3.50 -2.24 -13.70
N GLY A 25 -3.80 -1.69 -12.52
CA GLY A 25 -2.90 -1.64 -11.38
C GLY A 25 -2.44 -3.03 -10.94
N CYS A 26 -3.34 -3.99 -10.84
CA CYS A 26 -3.02 -5.37 -10.49
C CYS A 26 -2.10 -6.01 -11.54
N CYS A 27 -2.43 -5.91 -12.83
CA CYS A 27 -1.62 -6.46 -13.91
C CYS A 27 -0.21 -5.85 -13.95
N CYS A 28 -0.08 -4.53 -13.86
CA CYS A 28 1.20 -3.83 -13.89
C CYS A 28 2.07 -4.18 -12.69
N ASN A 29 1.50 -4.22 -11.49
CA ASN A 29 2.22 -4.56 -10.27
C ASN A 29 2.68 -6.02 -10.23
N LEU A 30 1.84 -6.97 -10.66
CA LEU A 30 2.24 -8.37 -10.76
C LEU A 30 3.34 -8.58 -11.82
N CYS A 31 3.30 -7.84 -12.92
CA CYS A 31 4.37 -7.84 -13.92
C CYS A 31 5.69 -7.34 -13.31
N LEU A 32 5.66 -6.21 -12.59
CA LEU A 32 6.83 -5.64 -11.92
C LEU A 32 7.41 -6.63 -10.89
N PHE A 33 6.57 -7.21 -10.04
CA PHE A 33 6.98 -8.24 -9.08
C PHE A 33 7.64 -9.43 -9.78
N THR A 34 7.04 -9.92 -10.86
CA THR A 34 7.57 -11.04 -11.64
C THR A 34 8.97 -10.74 -12.21
N VAL A 35 9.17 -9.51 -12.73
CA VAL A 35 10.47 -9.07 -13.23
C VAL A 35 11.51 -9.03 -12.12
N VAL A 36 11.18 -8.48 -10.95
CA VAL A 36 12.11 -8.43 -9.80
C VAL A 36 12.51 -9.83 -9.36
N VAL A 37 11.56 -10.75 -9.20
CA VAL A 37 11.82 -12.12 -8.73
C VAL A 37 12.64 -12.93 -9.74
N ARG A 38 12.37 -12.78 -11.05
CA ARG A 38 13.07 -13.56 -12.08
C ARG A 38 14.44 -13.00 -12.44
N SER A 39 14.66 -11.70 -12.26
CA SER A 39 15.93 -11.09 -12.66
C SER A 39 17.01 -11.28 -11.59
N LYS A 40 18.04 -12.09 -11.90
CA LYS A 40 19.19 -12.30 -11.00
C LYS A 40 20.02 -11.03 -10.78
N SER A 41 19.95 -10.05 -11.69
CA SER A 41 20.65 -8.77 -11.55
C SER A 41 19.97 -7.80 -10.58
N LEU A 42 18.69 -8.04 -10.22
CA LEU A 42 17.89 -7.15 -9.37
C LEU A 42 17.81 -7.62 -7.91
N ARG A 43 18.91 -8.15 -7.35
CA ARG A 43 18.95 -8.72 -5.99
C ARG A 43 19.42 -7.76 -4.89
N SER A 44 19.53 -6.47 -5.17
CA SER A 44 19.82 -5.48 -4.12
C SER A 44 18.60 -5.28 -3.21
N THR A 45 18.83 -4.85 -1.97
CA THR A 45 17.80 -4.55 -0.97
C THR A 45 16.71 -3.63 -1.53
N CYS A 46 17.08 -2.54 -2.20
CA CYS A 46 16.13 -1.62 -2.85
C CYS A 46 15.22 -2.32 -3.88
N HIS A 47 15.76 -3.18 -4.75
CA HIS A 47 14.94 -3.91 -5.72
C HIS A 47 14.01 -4.93 -5.05
N LEU A 48 14.46 -5.60 -3.98
CA LEU A 48 13.60 -6.49 -3.20
C LEU A 48 12.43 -5.75 -2.56
N LEU A 49 12.67 -4.55 -2.00
CA LEU A 49 11.61 -3.70 -1.47
C LEU A 49 10.65 -3.22 -2.57
N ILE A 50 11.15 -2.86 -3.77
CA ILE A 50 10.28 -2.51 -4.91
C ILE A 50 9.39 -3.71 -5.31
N GLY A 51 9.96 -4.92 -5.36
CA GLY A 51 9.20 -6.14 -5.64
C GLY A 51 8.12 -6.38 -4.58
N LEU A 52 8.45 -6.25 -3.30
CA LEU A 52 7.49 -6.40 -2.20
C LEU A 52 6.38 -5.35 -2.26
N CYS A 53 6.72 -4.08 -2.54
CA CYS A 53 5.75 -3.01 -2.74
C CYS A 53 4.76 -3.36 -3.85
N ALA A 54 5.28 -3.79 -5.01
CA ALA A 54 4.45 -4.19 -6.14
C ALA A 54 3.52 -5.36 -5.77
N LEU A 55 4.02 -6.35 -5.02
CA LEU A 55 3.17 -7.45 -4.55
C LEU A 55 2.03 -6.95 -3.64
N LEU A 56 2.33 -6.09 -2.68
CA LEU A 56 1.36 -5.54 -1.73
C LEU A 56 0.33 -4.63 -2.43
N ASP A 57 0.77 -3.82 -3.38
CA ASP A 57 -0.10 -2.99 -4.21
C ASP A 57 -1.02 -3.86 -5.08
N GLY A 58 -0.49 -4.92 -5.70
CA GLY A 58 -1.30 -5.88 -6.45
C GLY A 58 -2.36 -6.54 -5.58
N VAL A 59 -2.00 -6.97 -4.37
CA VAL A 59 -2.90 -7.53 -3.36
C VAL A 59 -3.99 -6.53 -2.94
N HIS A 60 -3.62 -5.28 -2.70
CA HIS A 60 -4.57 -4.22 -2.37
C HIS A 60 -5.64 -4.03 -3.46
N GLN A 61 -5.22 -4.02 -4.73
CA GLN A 61 -6.12 -3.87 -5.87
C GLN A 61 -7.11 -5.05 -6.01
N VAL A 62 -6.79 -6.24 -5.47
CA VAL A 62 -7.77 -7.35 -5.44
C VAL A 62 -9.02 -6.98 -4.63
N GLY A 63 -8.88 -6.13 -3.61
CA GLY A 63 -9.98 -5.69 -2.75
C GLY A 63 -11.13 -5.02 -3.50
N THR A 64 -10.82 -4.31 -4.60
CA THR A 64 -11.83 -3.68 -5.45
C THR A 64 -12.74 -4.74 -6.08
N PHE A 65 -12.21 -5.90 -6.50
CA PHE A 65 -13.03 -6.91 -7.19
C PHE A 65 -14.08 -7.57 -6.30
N TYR A 66 -13.93 -7.54 -4.96
CA TYR A 66 -14.97 -8.04 -4.06
C TYR A 66 -16.26 -7.21 -4.09
N GLN A 67 -16.18 -5.96 -4.58
CA GLN A 67 -17.34 -5.10 -4.75
C GLN A 67 -18.07 -5.35 -6.09
N PHE A 68 -17.62 -6.29 -6.93
CA PHE A 68 -18.24 -6.62 -8.22
C PHE A 68 -19.76 -6.81 -8.21
N PRO A 69 -20.38 -7.44 -7.19
CA PRO A 69 -21.84 -7.58 -7.14
C PRO A 69 -22.63 -6.27 -7.19
N VAL A 70 -22.03 -5.13 -6.82
CA VAL A 70 -22.66 -3.79 -6.88
C VAL A 70 -23.07 -3.40 -8.30
N LEU A 71 -22.39 -3.93 -9.32
CA LEU A 71 -22.75 -3.67 -10.73
C LEU A 71 -24.12 -4.22 -11.11
N PHE A 72 -24.51 -5.35 -10.54
CA PHE A 72 -25.67 -6.12 -10.99
C PHE A 72 -26.78 -6.21 -9.94
N SER A 73 -26.47 -5.92 -8.69
CA SER A 73 -27.37 -6.13 -7.57
C SER A 73 -27.27 -5.02 -6.53
N GLU A 74 -28.32 -4.91 -5.72
CA GLU A 74 -28.35 -4.06 -4.52
C GLU A 74 -27.95 -4.87 -3.27
N ALA A 75 -27.14 -5.92 -3.46
CA ALA A 75 -26.78 -6.85 -2.40
C ALA A 75 -25.80 -6.21 -1.41
N MET A 76 -26.16 -6.25 -0.13
CA MET A 76 -25.24 -6.02 0.98
C MET A 76 -24.79 -7.37 1.53
N ILE A 77 -23.59 -7.40 2.12
CA ILE A 77 -23.07 -8.61 2.77
C ILE A 77 -22.79 -8.35 4.24
N ASP A 78 -22.71 -9.42 5.01
CA ASP A 78 -22.30 -9.36 6.40
C ASP A 78 -20.88 -8.82 6.54
N SER A 79 -20.73 -7.87 7.46
CA SER A 79 -19.45 -7.29 7.89
C SER A 79 -18.37 -8.33 8.21
N LEU A 80 -18.72 -9.51 8.75
CA LEU A 80 -17.76 -10.59 9.01
C LEU A 80 -17.17 -11.14 7.72
N ILE A 81 -18.04 -11.48 6.75
CA ILE A 81 -17.64 -11.98 5.44
C ILE A 81 -16.80 -10.92 4.73
N CYS A 82 -17.24 -9.66 4.77
CA CYS A 82 -16.48 -8.57 4.19
C CYS A 82 -15.09 -8.41 4.83
N SER A 83 -15.00 -8.50 6.16
CA SER A 83 -13.72 -8.40 6.87
C SER A 83 -12.75 -9.52 6.49
N ILE A 84 -13.25 -10.74 6.28
CA ILE A 84 -12.43 -11.87 5.82
C ILE A 84 -11.93 -11.62 4.39
N LEU A 85 -12.81 -11.18 3.49
CA LEU A 85 -12.44 -10.90 2.09
C LEU A 85 -11.42 -9.76 1.99
N GLN A 86 -11.65 -8.68 2.73
CA GLN A 86 -10.81 -7.48 2.69
C GLN A 86 -9.57 -7.56 3.59
N LEU A 87 -9.39 -8.59 4.41
CA LEU A 87 -8.22 -8.72 5.29
C LEU A 87 -6.90 -8.57 4.54
N LEU A 88 -6.75 -9.28 3.43
CA LEU A 88 -5.52 -9.26 2.64
C LEU A 88 -5.33 -7.93 1.88
N PRO A 89 -6.38 -7.35 1.24
CA PRO A 89 -6.32 -6.00 0.69
C PRO A 89 -5.95 -4.90 1.70
N GLU A 90 -6.44 -4.97 2.93
CA GLU A 90 -6.13 -4.01 4.02
C GLU A 90 -4.68 -4.16 4.52
N ILE A 91 -4.14 -5.39 4.50
CA ILE A 91 -2.70 -5.60 4.69
C ILE A 91 -1.91 -4.97 3.54
N GLY A 92 -2.40 -5.12 2.31
CA GLY A 92 -1.80 -4.55 1.10
C GLY A 92 -1.64 -3.02 1.17
N ILE A 93 -2.69 -2.28 1.59
CA ILE A 93 -2.64 -0.81 1.64
C ILE A 93 -1.60 -0.30 2.66
N LEU A 94 -1.64 -0.78 3.91
CA LEU A 94 -0.73 -0.29 4.95
C LEU A 94 0.70 -0.80 4.72
N GLY A 95 0.84 -2.06 4.31
CA GLY A 95 2.13 -2.63 3.95
C GLY A 95 2.75 -1.92 2.76
N GLY A 96 1.99 -1.64 1.70
CA GLY A 96 2.43 -0.91 0.51
C GLY A 96 2.94 0.48 0.85
N CYS A 97 2.16 1.28 1.60
CA CYS A 97 2.60 2.61 2.04
C CYS A 97 3.87 2.57 2.89
N ALA A 98 3.98 1.64 3.84
CA ALA A 98 5.19 1.45 4.64
C ALA A 98 6.39 1.02 3.78
N CYS A 99 6.13 0.26 2.71
CA CYS A 99 7.14 -0.18 1.76
C CYS A 99 7.69 0.99 0.92
N VAL A 100 6.82 1.89 0.43
CA VAL A 100 7.26 3.10 -0.29
C VAL A 100 8.16 3.98 0.58
N LEU A 101 7.78 4.21 1.84
CA LEU A 101 8.63 4.93 2.80
C LEU A 101 9.98 4.24 2.99
N SER A 102 9.96 2.90 3.15
CA SER A 102 11.17 2.09 3.30
C SER A 102 12.09 2.19 2.09
N ILE A 103 11.56 2.21 0.86
CA ILE A 103 12.34 2.43 -0.37
C ILE A 103 13.01 3.82 -0.36
N GLY A 104 12.29 4.85 0.08
CA GLY A 104 12.84 6.19 0.22
C GLY A 104 14.01 6.24 1.21
N LEU A 105 13.83 5.63 2.39
CA LEU A 105 14.84 5.58 3.45
C LEU A 105 16.07 4.78 3.04
N GLU A 106 15.86 3.68 2.32
CA GLU A 106 16.92 2.86 1.75
C GLU A 106 17.78 3.68 0.77
N ARG A 107 17.14 4.45 -0.13
CA ARG A 107 17.84 5.33 -1.07
C ARG A 107 18.61 6.43 -0.35
N LEU A 108 18.00 7.07 0.65
CA LEU A 108 18.67 8.10 1.44
C LEU A 108 19.90 7.55 2.17
N SER A 109 19.76 6.37 2.79
CA SER A 109 20.83 5.71 3.52
C SER A 109 21.99 5.34 2.61
N ALA A 110 21.71 4.83 1.41
CA ALA A 110 22.73 4.50 0.42
C ALA A 110 23.53 5.73 -0.06
N VAL A 111 22.89 6.90 -0.16
CA VAL A 111 23.56 8.14 -0.61
C VAL A 111 24.34 8.81 0.52
N VAL A 112 23.80 8.83 1.74
CA VAL A 112 24.41 9.56 2.87
C VAL A 112 25.46 8.71 3.61
N PHE A 113 25.27 7.40 3.72
CA PHE A 113 26.05 6.52 4.59
C PHE A 113 26.66 5.32 3.84
N ASP A 114 27.23 5.53 2.64
CA ASP A 114 27.70 4.47 1.71
C ASP A 114 28.58 3.40 2.40
N PHE A 115 29.53 3.79 3.26
CA PHE A 115 30.44 2.85 3.92
C PHE A 115 29.75 1.96 4.98
N GLU A 116 29.00 2.57 5.91
CA GLU A 116 28.31 1.84 6.99
C GLU A 116 27.15 0.99 6.46
N TYR A 117 26.47 1.48 5.42
CA TYR A 117 25.37 0.78 4.76
C TYR A 117 25.83 -0.55 4.15
N ARG A 118 26.98 -0.59 3.47
CA ARG A 118 27.51 -1.83 2.85
C ARG A 118 27.83 -2.92 3.87
N MET A 119 28.26 -2.54 5.07
CA MET A 119 28.55 -3.49 6.15
C MET A 119 27.29 -4.06 6.80
N CYS A 120 26.18 -3.32 6.78
CA CYS A 120 24.96 -3.64 7.51
C CYS A 120 23.74 -3.92 6.63
N ALA A 121 23.90 -4.06 5.31
CA ALA A 121 22.80 -4.15 4.34
C ALA A 121 21.72 -5.21 4.69
N HIS A 122 22.12 -6.38 5.19
CA HIS A 122 21.15 -7.41 5.61
C HIS A 122 20.34 -7.01 6.84
N ARG A 123 20.97 -6.32 7.80
CA ARG A 123 20.28 -5.80 9.00
C ARG A 123 19.31 -4.68 8.63
N THR A 124 19.73 -3.78 7.73
CA THR A 124 18.86 -2.70 7.21
C THR A 124 17.63 -3.27 6.51
N LEU A 125 17.81 -4.27 5.64
CA LEU A 125 16.68 -4.99 5.01
C LEU A 125 15.76 -5.61 6.07
N ALA A 126 16.30 -6.30 7.07
CA ALA A 126 15.50 -6.90 8.13
C ALA A 126 14.67 -5.86 8.91
N MET A 127 15.24 -4.68 9.19
CA MET A 127 14.51 -3.58 9.83
C MET A 127 13.37 -3.04 8.96
N HIS A 128 13.59 -2.89 7.64
CA HIS A 128 12.54 -2.50 6.71
C HIS A 128 11.41 -3.54 6.65
N LEU A 129 11.76 -4.82 6.55
CA LEU A 129 10.77 -5.90 6.53
C LEU A 129 9.97 -5.97 7.84
N LEU A 130 10.63 -5.79 8.98
CA LEU A 130 9.96 -5.72 10.28
C LEU A 130 9.00 -4.52 10.36
N PHE A 131 9.44 -3.35 9.90
CA PHE A 131 8.61 -2.15 9.85
C PHE A 131 7.35 -2.36 8.99
N ILE A 132 7.52 -2.91 7.77
CA ILE A 132 6.41 -3.23 6.86
C ILE A 132 5.46 -4.24 7.50
N ALA A 133 5.99 -5.28 8.16
CA ALA A 133 5.18 -6.29 8.84
C ALA A 133 4.37 -5.68 10.00
N CYS A 134 4.98 -4.83 10.83
CA CYS A 134 4.30 -4.15 11.92
C CYS A 134 3.14 -3.27 11.42
N PHE A 135 3.37 -2.47 10.36
CA PHE A 135 2.32 -1.64 9.76
C PHE A 135 1.21 -2.47 9.10
N SER A 136 1.57 -3.58 8.46
CA SER A 136 0.61 -4.53 7.89
C SER A 136 -0.29 -5.14 8.97
N LEU A 137 0.30 -5.57 10.09
CA LEU A 137 -0.44 -6.12 11.23
C LEU A 137 -1.30 -5.08 11.94
N TYR A 138 -0.92 -3.81 11.88
CA TYR A 138 -1.73 -2.72 12.42
C TYR A 138 -3.10 -2.63 11.71
N ALA A 139 -3.18 -2.95 10.41
CA ALA A 139 -4.45 -3.06 9.69
C ALA A 139 -5.38 -4.09 10.35
N VAL A 140 -4.83 -5.27 10.65
CA VAL A 140 -5.56 -6.37 11.29
C VAL A 140 -6.03 -5.98 12.69
N TYR A 141 -5.17 -5.29 13.45
CA TYR A 141 -5.52 -4.76 14.76
C TYR A 141 -6.71 -3.78 14.68
N LEU A 142 -6.72 -2.85 13.72
CA LEU A 142 -7.82 -1.91 13.54
C LEU A 142 -9.13 -2.63 13.18
N MET A 143 -9.08 -3.59 12.26
CA MET A 143 -10.24 -4.39 11.88
C MET A 143 -10.82 -5.16 13.06
N ALA A 144 -9.97 -5.81 13.86
CA ALA A 144 -10.39 -6.62 15.00
C ALA A 144 -10.93 -5.77 16.16
N SER A 145 -10.24 -4.68 16.51
CA SER A 145 -10.56 -3.86 17.69
C SER A 145 -11.84 -3.05 17.51
N PHE A 146 -12.14 -2.65 16.28
CA PHE A 146 -13.32 -1.84 15.95
C PHE A 146 -14.44 -2.63 15.27
N TYR A 147 -14.34 -3.97 15.21
CA TYR A 147 -15.33 -4.81 14.55
C TYR A 147 -16.75 -4.59 15.11
N ARG A 148 -17.72 -4.42 14.20
CA ARG A 148 -19.14 -4.33 14.54
C ARG A 148 -19.97 -5.13 13.53
N PRO A 149 -20.91 -5.99 14.01
CA PRO A 149 -21.80 -6.69 13.11
C PRO A 149 -22.77 -5.70 12.44
N THR A 150 -22.64 -5.54 11.14
CA THR A 150 -23.54 -4.76 10.27
C THR A 150 -23.64 -5.37 8.88
N GLN A 151 -24.63 -4.93 8.11
CA GLN A 151 -24.76 -5.16 6.67
C GLN A 151 -24.15 -3.96 5.91
N GLN A 152 -23.31 -4.23 4.92
CA GLN A 152 -22.62 -3.18 4.17
C GLN A 152 -22.21 -3.60 2.76
N ILE A 153 -21.91 -2.61 1.91
CA ILE A 153 -21.21 -2.82 0.65
C ILE A 153 -19.75 -3.10 0.96
N CYS A 154 -19.21 -4.20 0.43
CA CYS A 154 -17.84 -4.59 0.72
C CYS A 154 -16.80 -3.86 -0.15
N ALA A 155 -16.72 -2.55 0.04
CA ALA A 155 -15.66 -1.73 -0.52
C ALA A 155 -14.36 -1.85 0.31
N ILE A 156 -13.26 -1.39 -0.27
CA ILE A 156 -12.01 -1.16 0.47
C ILE A 156 -12.30 -0.17 1.62
N ALA A 157 -11.68 -0.40 2.78
CA ALA A 157 -11.91 0.28 4.06
C ALA A 157 -13.29 0.05 4.71
N ALA A 158 -14.22 -0.69 4.08
CA ALA A 158 -15.50 -1.05 4.73
C ALA A 158 -15.35 -1.85 6.04
N PRO A 159 -14.33 -2.73 6.22
CA PRO A 159 -14.11 -3.39 7.51
C PRO A 159 -13.68 -2.44 8.64
N MET A 160 -13.22 -1.23 8.31
CA MET A 160 -12.74 -0.22 9.26
C MET A 160 -13.92 0.58 9.82
N HIS A 161 -14.65 -0.02 10.76
CA HIS A 161 -15.87 0.59 11.29
C HIS A 161 -15.58 1.83 12.16
N ARG A 162 -16.44 2.86 12.06
CA ARG A 162 -16.41 4.08 12.87
C ARG A 162 -15.05 4.81 12.85
N GLU A 163 -14.44 4.97 14.02
CA GLU A 163 -13.18 5.69 14.23
C GLU A 163 -11.99 4.99 13.57
N ALA A 164 -12.06 3.67 13.31
CA ALA A 164 -10.97 2.95 12.64
C ALA A 164 -10.67 3.54 11.25
N CYS A 165 -11.70 3.95 10.49
CA CYS A 165 -11.51 4.59 9.19
C CYS A 165 -10.76 5.93 9.33
N HIS A 166 -11.12 6.74 10.33
CA HIS A 166 -10.43 8.01 10.60
C HIS A 166 -8.99 7.80 11.09
N ILE A 167 -8.76 6.82 11.97
CA ILE A 167 -7.43 6.46 12.46
C ILE A 167 -6.57 5.97 11.29
N LEU A 168 -7.10 5.07 10.45
CA LEU A 168 -6.42 4.58 9.26
C LEU A 168 -6.06 5.73 8.32
N ALA A 169 -7.02 6.62 8.02
CA ALA A 169 -6.78 7.77 7.16
C ALA A 169 -5.67 8.68 7.71
N ASN A 170 -5.68 8.99 9.01
CA ASN A 170 -4.65 9.80 9.65
C ASN A 170 -3.27 9.13 9.59
N VAL A 171 -3.19 7.82 9.81
CA VAL A 171 -1.94 7.05 9.70
C VAL A 171 -1.41 7.05 8.28
N LEU A 172 -2.29 6.85 7.28
CA LEU A 172 -1.91 6.92 5.87
C LEU A 172 -1.44 8.32 5.48
N ILE A 173 -2.11 9.38 5.93
CA ILE A 173 -1.66 10.77 5.70
C ILE A 173 -0.27 10.98 6.30
N ALA A 174 -0.05 10.57 7.55
CA ALA A 174 1.25 10.70 8.21
C ALA A 174 2.36 9.94 7.47
N LEU A 175 2.11 8.70 7.04
CA LEU A 175 3.06 7.91 6.25
C LEU A 175 3.38 8.54 4.90
N ASN A 176 2.38 9.07 4.20
CA ASN A 176 2.60 9.72 2.91
C ASN A 176 3.36 11.04 3.07
N LEU A 177 3.09 11.83 4.11
CA LEU A 177 3.86 13.04 4.42
C LEU A 177 5.32 12.72 4.75
N ALA A 178 5.56 11.67 5.55
CA ALA A 178 6.91 11.18 5.83
C ALA A 178 7.62 10.73 4.55
N THR A 179 6.90 10.04 3.66
CA THR A 179 7.42 9.61 2.36
C THR A 179 7.84 10.80 1.52
N VAL A 180 6.99 11.82 1.39
CA VAL A 180 7.32 13.06 0.66
C VAL A 180 8.59 13.70 1.23
N ALA A 181 8.67 13.86 2.56
CA ALA A 181 9.84 14.46 3.20
C ALA A 181 11.14 13.68 2.92
N VAL A 182 11.10 12.35 2.95
CA VAL A 182 12.25 11.49 2.65
C VAL A 182 12.65 11.63 1.18
N TYR A 183 11.71 11.55 0.24
CA TYR A 183 12.01 11.69 -1.19
C TYR A 183 12.53 13.08 -1.55
N THR A 184 12.00 14.14 -0.91
CA THR A 184 12.56 15.49 -1.03
C THR A 184 14.00 15.54 -0.53
N SER A 185 14.29 14.89 0.60
CA SER A 185 15.65 14.83 1.15
C SER A 185 16.62 14.11 0.19
N VAL A 186 16.20 12.99 -0.40
CA VAL A 186 16.99 12.28 -1.42
C VAL A 186 17.30 13.20 -2.61
N ALA A 187 16.30 13.90 -3.14
CA ALA A 187 16.48 14.81 -4.27
C ALA A 187 17.47 15.95 -3.95
N LEU A 188 17.39 16.53 -2.74
CA LEU A 188 18.29 17.59 -2.30
C LEU A 188 19.73 17.12 -2.10
N VAL A 189 19.94 15.91 -1.60
CA VAL A 189 21.30 15.36 -1.44
C VAL A 189 21.91 15.06 -2.80
N MET A 190 21.14 14.44 -3.71
CA MET A 190 21.61 14.13 -5.06
C MET A 190 22.00 15.38 -5.86
N SER A 191 21.19 16.45 -5.80
CA SER A 191 21.51 17.69 -6.51
C SER A 191 22.79 18.36 -6.00
N ARG A 192 23.06 18.28 -4.70
CA ARG A 192 24.32 18.77 -4.12
C ARG A 192 25.53 17.96 -4.60
N SER A 193 25.41 16.64 -4.70
CA SER A 193 26.48 15.78 -5.20
C SER A 193 26.82 16.08 -6.68
N GLU A 194 25.81 16.34 -7.52
CA GLU A 194 26.03 16.72 -8.92
C GLU A 194 26.78 18.05 -9.05
N HIS A 195 26.41 19.06 -8.25
CA HIS A 195 27.12 20.34 -8.25
C HIS A 195 28.59 20.22 -7.80
N VAL A 196 28.91 19.30 -6.88
CA VAL A 196 30.30 19.05 -6.47
C VAL A 196 31.09 18.38 -7.60
N SER A 197 30.52 17.39 -8.29
CA SER A 197 31.20 16.73 -9.43
C SER A 197 31.36 17.63 -10.65
N ALA A 198 30.48 18.62 -10.86
CA ALA A 198 30.62 19.59 -11.95
C ALA A 198 31.69 20.68 -11.66
N ALA A 199 32.13 20.81 -10.41
CA ALA A 199 33.12 21.80 -9.98
C ALA A 199 34.55 21.24 -9.85
N THR A 200 34.74 19.93 -10.03
CA THR A 200 36.04 19.22 -10.07
C THR A 200 36.42 18.83 -11.48
#